data_AF-A0A378APV9-F1
#
_entry.id   AF-A0A378APV9-F1
#
_cell.length_a   1.000
_cell.length_b   1.000
_cell.length_c   1.000
_cell.angle_alpha   90.00
_cell.angle_beta   90.00
_cell.angle_gamma   90.00
#
_symmetry.space_group_name_H-M   'P 1'
#
loop_
_entity.id
_entity.type
_entity.pdbx_description
1 polymer ?
#
loop_
_entity_poly.entity_id
_entity_poly.type
_entity_poly.pdbx_seq_one_letter_code
_entity_poly.pdbx_strand_id
1 'polypeptide(L)'
;MSLPFTPDEWQILSGELRLREVSQRDKKRSLPAAELSDETTCRLLLDRLTPVIGSPDRAITASLLSKRLAFLATGACLYAMSAYNKGLVLSAENTLIEYGHDGGLWTSCIPLRDIQPVPAPEGVREAWRQNITGTLFAGLLAPLWQTFSRVSGISSHILWENTAVRVYSLYERRMAKMACPSLNPVSDRILTGC
;
A
#
# COMPACT_ATOMS: atom_id res chain seq x y z
N MET A 1 -16.95 21.33 2.41
CA MET A 1 -17.77 20.09 2.33
C MET A 1 -16.91 19.07 1.62
N SER A 2 -16.56 17.94 2.25
CA SER A 2 -15.82 16.88 1.55
C SER A 2 -16.75 16.22 0.53
N LEU A 3 -16.27 16.07 -0.70
CA LEU A 3 -16.99 15.37 -1.76
C LEU A 3 -16.44 13.94 -1.85
N PRO A 4 -17.30 12.90 -1.80
CA PRO A 4 -16.85 11.52 -1.92
C PRO A 4 -16.16 11.27 -3.27
N PHE A 5 -15.51 10.12 -3.41
CA PHE A 5 -15.05 9.68 -4.73
C PHE A 5 -16.24 9.52 -5.67
N THR A 6 -16.10 9.99 -6.91
CA THR A 6 -17.11 9.71 -7.94
C THR A 6 -17.12 8.22 -8.26
N PRO A 7 -18.19 7.68 -8.90
CA PRO A 7 -18.22 6.29 -9.32
C PRO A 7 -17.01 5.88 -10.18
N ASP A 8 -16.58 6.74 -11.11
CA ASP A 8 -15.44 6.48 -12.00
C ASP A 8 -14.10 6.49 -11.24
N GLU A 9 -13.91 7.45 -10.33
CA GLU A 9 -12.74 7.49 -9.45
C GLU A 9 -12.67 6.23 -8.58
N TRP A 10 -13.81 5.84 -8.01
CA TRP A 10 -13.91 4.66 -7.17
C TRP A 10 -13.67 3.37 -7.95
N GLN A 11 -14.12 3.27 -9.20
CA GLN A 11 -13.86 2.10 -10.04
C GLN A 11 -12.36 1.87 -10.25
N ILE A 12 -11.58 2.93 -10.45
CA ILE A 12 -10.12 2.81 -10.60
C ILE A 12 -9.45 2.48 -9.26
N LEU A 13 -9.83 3.18 -8.18
CA LEU A 13 -9.27 2.96 -6.84
C LEU A 13 -9.55 1.54 -6.34
N SER A 14 -10.78 1.06 -6.50
CA SER A 14 -11.18 -0.28 -6.06
C SER A 14 -10.76 -1.38 -7.04
N GLY A 15 -10.69 -1.11 -8.33
CA GLY A 15 -10.22 -2.08 -9.31
C GLY A 15 -8.72 -2.31 -9.19
N GLU A 16 -7.96 -1.49 -9.91
CA GLU A 16 -6.55 -1.75 -10.12
C GLU A 16 -5.65 -1.40 -8.93
N LEU A 17 -6.08 -0.43 -8.10
CA LEU A 17 -5.36 0.00 -6.90
C LEU A 17 -5.83 -0.74 -5.64
N ARG A 18 -6.84 -1.62 -5.79
CA ARG A 18 -7.29 -2.57 -4.77
C ARG A 18 -7.68 -1.90 -3.44
N LEU A 19 -8.15 -0.66 -3.47
CA LEU A 19 -8.74 0.02 -2.31
C LEU A 19 -10.06 -0.64 -1.93
N ARG A 20 -10.30 -0.84 -0.63
CA ARG A 20 -11.55 -1.41 -0.13
C ARG A 20 -12.05 -0.60 1.07
N GLU A 21 -13.35 -0.63 1.29
CA GLU A 21 -13.91 -0.32 2.60
C GLU A 21 -13.65 -1.49 3.56
N VAL A 22 -13.49 -1.20 4.86
CA VAL A 22 -13.24 -2.22 5.90
C VAL A 22 -14.34 -3.29 5.97
N SER A 23 -15.56 -2.96 5.53
CA SER A 23 -16.70 -3.88 5.43
C SER A 23 -16.48 -4.99 4.40
N GLN A 24 -15.67 -4.72 3.37
CA GLN A 24 -15.37 -5.60 2.24
C GLN A 24 -14.08 -6.40 2.40
N ARG A 25 -13.42 -6.30 3.55
CA ARG A 25 -12.13 -6.96 3.80
C ARG A 25 -12.21 -8.50 3.76
N ASP A 26 -11.08 -9.15 3.51
CA ASP A 26 -10.88 -10.56 3.82
C ASP A 26 -10.85 -10.77 5.33
N LYS A 27 -11.98 -11.19 5.90
CA LYS A 27 -12.14 -11.38 7.36
C LYS A 27 -11.17 -12.42 7.96
N LYS A 28 -10.67 -13.37 7.17
CA LYS A 28 -9.78 -14.43 7.65
C LYS A 28 -8.31 -14.03 7.53
N ARG A 29 -7.97 -13.17 6.57
CA ARG A 29 -6.60 -12.80 6.23
C ARG A 29 -6.38 -11.28 6.25
N SER A 30 -6.94 -10.64 7.28
CA SER A 30 -6.73 -9.23 7.58
C SER A 30 -6.48 -9.02 9.07
N LEU A 31 -5.74 -7.98 9.40
CA LEU A 31 -5.62 -7.44 10.75
C LEU A 31 -5.38 -5.93 10.72
N PRO A 32 -5.71 -5.18 11.78
CA PRO A 32 -5.36 -3.76 11.88
C PRO A 32 -3.85 -3.54 11.73
N ALA A 33 -3.45 -2.50 11.00
CA ALA A 33 -2.04 -2.18 10.80
C ALA A 33 -1.32 -1.86 12.12
N ALA A 34 -2.01 -1.23 13.07
CA ALA A 34 -1.49 -0.98 14.41
C ALA A 34 -1.10 -2.27 15.16
N GLU A 35 -1.81 -3.38 14.96
CA GLU A 35 -1.45 -4.67 15.58
C GLU A 35 -0.14 -5.24 15.01
N LEU A 36 0.19 -4.92 13.75
CA LEU A 36 1.45 -5.34 13.15
C LEU A 36 2.67 -4.61 13.72
N SER A 37 2.48 -3.51 14.43
CA SER A 37 3.58 -2.81 15.12
C SER A 37 4.07 -3.59 16.34
N ASP A 38 3.26 -4.50 16.89
CA ASP A 38 3.69 -5.45 17.92
C ASP A 38 4.57 -6.55 17.31
N GLU A 39 5.77 -6.71 17.87
CA GLU A 39 6.77 -7.65 17.34
C GLU A 39 6.32 -9.11 17.42
N THR A 40 5.51 -9.46 18.42
CA THR A 40 4.99 -10.82 18.57
C THR A 40 3.95 -11.14 17.51
N THR A 41 3.00 -10.25 17.30
CA THR A 41 1.97 -10.35 16.26
C THR A 41 2.61 -10.38 14.87
N CYS A 42 3.56 -9.49 14.61
CA CYS A 42 4.31 -9.49 13.36
C CYS A 42 5.06 -10.82 13.13
N ARG A 43 5.74 -11.35 14.15
CA ARG A 43 6.47 -12.62 14.06
C ARG A 43 5.54 -13.77 13.71
N LEU A 44 4.41 -13.89 14.42
CA LEU A 44 3.41 -14.93 14.16
C LEU A 44 2.83 -14.84 12.74
N LEU A 45 2.60 -13.62 12.24
CA LEU A 45 2.14 -13.42 10.87
C LEU A 45 3.20 -13.88 9.85
N LEU A 46 4.45 -13.46 10.02
CA LEU A 46 5.53 -13.83 9.10
C LEU A 46 5.79 -15.34 9.13
N ASP A 47 5.78 -15.97 10.31
CA ASP A 47 5.93 -17.43 10.43
C ASP A 47 4.77 -18.18 9.74
N ARG A 48 3.54 -17.66 9.84
CA ARG A 48 2.38 -18.20 9.11
C ARG A 48 2.51 -18.04 7.60
N LEU A 49 2.98 -16.88 7.14
CA LEU A 49 3.05 -16.55 5.71
C LEU A 49 4.22 -17.23 5.00
N THR A 50 5.32 -17.48 5.69
CA THR A 50 6.53 -18.07 5.11
C THR A 50 6.22 -19.35 4.29
N PRO A 51 5.55 -20.38 4.85
CA PRO A 51 5.20 -21.58 4.08
C PRO A 51 4.12 -21.34 3.01
N VAL A 52 3.22 -20.37 3.22
CA VAL A 52 2.14 -20.04 2.26
C VAL A 52 2.69 -19.38 1.00
N ILE A 53 3.72 -18.55 1.16
CA ILE A 53 4.42 -17.89 0.06
C ILE A 53 5.47 -18.82 -0.55
N GLY A 54 6.00 -19.78 0.23
CA GLY A 54 7.09 -20.66 -0.19
C GLY A 54 8.46 -19.97 -0.11
N SER A 55 8.60 -18.97 0.76
CA SER A 55 9.87 -18.27 0.99
C SER A 55 10.80 -19.10 1.90
N PRO A 56 12.12 -18.92 1.78
CA PRO A 56 13.09 -19.70 2.56
C PRO A 56 13.14 -19.30 4.04
N ASP A 57 12.82 -18.05 4.36
CA ASP A 57 12.88 -17.52 5.72
C ASP A 57 11.97 -16.29 5.91
N ARG A 58 11.88 -15.83 7.16
CA ARG A 58 11.12 -14.63 7.56
C ARG A 58 11.60 -13.35 6.89
N ALA A 59 12.90 -13.17 6.63
CA ALA A 59 13.42 -11.96 6.02
C ALA A 59 12.92 -11.84 4.58
N ILE A 60 12.92 -12.93 3.83
CA ILE A 60 12.34 -12.97 2.48
C ILE A 60 10.82 -12.76 2.53
N THR A 61 10.11 -13.40 3.48
CA THR A 61 8.67 -13.18 3.69
C THR A 61 8.35 -11.70 3.94
N ALA A 62 9.11 -11.04 4.84
CA ALA A 62 8.95 -9.63 5.14
C ALA A 62 9.26 -8.74 3.93
N SER A 63 10.26 -9.10 3.11
CA SER A 63 10.58 -8.41 1.86
C SER A 63 9.43 -8.48 0.85
N LEU A 64 8.84 -9.66 0.66
CA LEU A 64 7.74 -9.87 -0.29
C LEU A 64 6.46 -9.18 0.16
N LEU A 65 6.09 -9.36 1.44
CA LEU A 65 4.95 -8.69 2.03
C LEU A 65 5.13 -7.16 1.98
N SER A 66 6.32 -6.64 2.31
CA SER A 66 6.56 -5.19 2.27
C SER A 66 6.40 -4.60 0.87
N LYS A 67 6.91 -5.27 -0.18
CA LYS A 67 6.67 -4.89 -1.58
C LYS A 67 5.18 -4.84 -1.92
N ARG A 68 4.39 -5.80 -1.42
CA ARG A 68 2.94 -5.83 -1.65
C ARG A 68 2.24 -4.68 -0.93
N LEU A 69 2.55 -4.45 0.34
CA LEU A 69 1.95 -3.36 1.12
C LEU A 69 2.35 -1.98 0.57
N ALA A 70 3.61 -1.81 0.18
CA ALA A 70 4.06 -0.58 -0.48
C ALA A 70 3.29 -0.33 -1.78
N PHE A 71 3.11 -1.35 -2.63
CA PHE A 71 2.32 -1.23 -3.86
C PHE A 71 0.88 -0.77 -3.57
N LEU A 72 0.21 -1.40 -2.60
CA LEU A 72 -1.18 -1.11 -2.27
C LEU A 72 -1.33 0.29 -1.64
N ALA A 73 -0.53 0.59 -0.61
CA ALA A 73 -0.65 1.83 0.16
C ALA A 73 -0.22 3.05 -0.65
N THR A 74 0.93 3.00 -1.31
CA THR A 74 1.41 4.13 -2.15
C THR A 74 0.54 4.27 -3.39
N GLY A 75 0.11 3.16 -3.98
CA GLY A 75 -0.78 3.13 -5.14
C GLY A 75 -2.08 3.87 -4.89
N ALA A 76 -2.86 3.47 -3.88
CA ALA A 76 -4.14 4.11 -3.59
C ALA A 76 -3.98 5.58 -3.16
N CYS A 77 -3.09 5.84 -2.20
CA CYS A 77 -2.94 7.16 -1.58
C CYS A 77 -2.41 8.21 -2.56
N LEU A 78 -1.25 7.94 -3.18
CA LEU A 78 -0.58 8.92 -4.02
C LEU A 78 -1.34 9.13 -5.34
N TYR A 79 -2.00 8.09 -5.86
CA TYR A 79 -2.83 8.23 -7.04
C TYR A 79 -4.05 9.10 -6.79
N ALA A 80 -4.83 8.86 -5.71
CA ALA A 80 -5.97 9.71 -5.38
C ALA A 80 -5.56 11.17 -5.21
N MET A 81 -4.43 11.40 -4.53
CA MET A 81 -3.87 12.73 -4.29
C MET A 81 -3.44 13.43 -5.58
N SER A 82 -2.79 12.70 -6.50
CA SER A 82 -2.25 13.26 -7.74
C SER A 82 -3.28 13.38 -8.87
N ALA A 83 -4.12 12.36 -9.08
CA ALA A 83 -5.08 12.30 -10.18
C ALA A 83 -6.40 13.02 -9.88
N TYR A 84 -6.85 12.97 -8.62
CA TYR A 84 -8.18 13.47 -8.23
C TYR A 84 -8.11 14.66 -7.27
N ASN A 85 -6.91 15.07 -6.87
CA ASN A 85 -6.70 16.13 -5.87
C ASN A 85 -7.46 15.85 -4.56
N LYS A 86 -7.54 14.55 -4.20
CA LYS A 86 -8.26 14.01 -3.04
C LYS A 86 -7.31 13.16 -2.19
N GLY A 87 -7.17 13.51 -0.92
CA GLY A 87 -6.25 12.87 0.00
C GLY A 87 -6.89 11.67 0.66
N LEU A 88 -6.18 10.54 0.72
CA LEU A 88 -6.57 9.38 1.51
C LEU A 88 -5.67 9.31 2.76
N VAL A 89 -6.28 9.27 3.93
CA VAL A 89 -5.55 9.17 5.20
C VAL A 89 -5.21 7.70 5.45
N LEU A 90 -4.02 7.27 5.04
CA LEU A 90 -3.50 5.96 5.37
C LEU A 90 -2.65 6.08 6.63
N SER A 91 -3.19 5.66 7.78
CA SER A 91 -2.48 5.57 9.07
C SER A 91 -2.65 4.18 9.68
N ALA A 92 -1.89 3.87 10.73
CA ALA A 92 -2.02 2.58 11.44
C ALA A 92 -3.45 2.32 11.98
N GLU A 93 -4.16 3.38 12.38
CA GLU A 93 -5.52 3.32 12.93
C GLU A 93 -6.57 3.12 11.85
N ASN A 94 -6.39 3.77 10.69
CA ASN A 94 -7.34 3.73 9.59
C ASN A 94 -7.16 2.52 8.67
N THR A 95 -6.01 1.85 8.73
CA THR A 95 -5.62 0.83 7.74
C THR A 95 -5.69 -0.58 8.30
N LEU A 96 -6.19 -1.51 7.49
CA LEU A 96 -6.02 -2.95 7.71
C LEU A 96 -5.00 -3.51 6.72
N ILE A 97 -4.22 -4.48 7.19
CA ILE A 97 -3.25 -5.22 6.40
C ILE A 97 -3.88 -6.53 5.97
N GLU A 98 -4.20 -6.64 4.68
CA GLU A 98 -4.54 -7.93 4.09
C GLU A 98 -3.30 -8.66 3.60
N TYR A 99 -3.28 -9.96 3.84
CA TYR A 99 -2.17 -10.84 3.51
C TYR A 99 -2.63 -12.10 2.75
N GLY A 100 -3.73 -11.97 2.00
CA GLY A 100 -4.20 -13.01 1.11
C GLY A 100 -3.16 -13.38 0.05
N HIS A 101 -2.80 -14.66 0.01
CA HIS A 101 -1.88 -15.24 -0.96
C HIS A 101 -2.40 -16.61 -1.36
N ASP A 102 -2.85 -16.75 -2.61
CA ASP A 102 -3.55 -17.93 -3.12
C ASP A 102 -2.87 -18.40 -4.40
N GLY A 103 -2.48 -19.68 -4.47
CA GLY A 103 -1.90 -20.27 -5.68
C GLY A 103 -0.65 -19.55 -6.20
N GLY A 104 0.17 -18.97 -5.32
CA GLY A 104 1.36 -18.21 -5.70
C GLY A 104 1.10 -16.74 -6.04
N LEU A 105 -0.11 -16.23 -5.82
CA LEU A 105 -0.49 -14.87 -6.17
C LEU A 105 -1.05 -14.10 -4.98
N TRP A 106 -0.64 -12.83 -4.86
CA TRP A 106 -1.23 -11.89 -3.91
C TRP A 106 -2.68 -11.55 -4.26
N THR A 107 -3.59 -11.88 -3.34
CA THR A 107 -5.03 -11.52 -3.41
C THR A 107 -5.39 -10.35 -2.49
N SER A 108 -4.45 -9.92 -1.63
CA SER A 108 -4.61 -8.79 -0.70
C SER A 108 -5.09 -7.49 -1.34
N CYS A 109 -6.01 -6.81 -0.68
CA CYS A 109 -6.41 -5.44 -0.93
C CYS A 109 -5.90 -4.49 0.19
N ILE A 110 -6.24 -3.21 0.13
CA ILE A 110 -6.00 -2.25 1.21
C ILE A 110 -7.33 -1.74 1.77
N PRO A 111 -7.87 -2.37 2.82
CA PRO A 111 -9.10 -1.93 3.45
C PRO A 111 -8.84 -0.74 4.39
N LEU A 112 -9.66 0.30 4.26
CA LEU A 112 -9.66 1.44 5.19
C LEU A 112 -10.97 1.49 5.98
N ARG A 113 -10.87 1.93 7.25
CA ARG A 113 -12.05 2.17 8.09
C ARG A 113 -12.83 3.38 7.61
N ASP A 114 -12.10 4.42 7.22
CA ASP A 114 -12.60 5.65 6.63
C ASP A 114 -11.95 5.86 5.27
N ILE A 115 -12.78 5.86 4.23
CA ILE A 115 -12.40 6.13 2.84
C ILE A 115 -12.76 7.56 2.40
N GLN A 116 -13.30 8.39 3.29
CA GLN A 116 -13.71 9.74 2.94
C GLN A 116 -12.48 10.55 2.54
N PRO A 117 -12.48 11.14 1.34
CA PRO A 117 -11.34 11.91 0.88
C PRO A 117 -11.22 13.22 1.65
N VAL A 118 -9.99 13.65 1.85
CA VAL A 118 -9.67 15.01 2.32
C VAL A 118 -9.41 15.88 1.08
N PRO A 119 -10.31 16.82 0.72
CA PRO A 119 -10.11 17.65 -0.46
C PRO A 119 -8.89 18.56 -0.28
N ALA A 120 -8.17 18.82 -1.37
CA ALA A 120 -7.08 19.79 -1.33
C ALA A 120 -7.62 21.21 -1.11
N PRO A 121 -7.19 21.92 -0.06
CA PRO A 121 -7.60 23.30 0.18
C PRO A 121 -6.93 24.26 -0.82
N GLU A 122 -7.67 25.31 -1.22
CA GLU A 122 -7.13 26.38 -2.08
C GLU A 122 -5.99 27.12 -1.37
N GLY A 123 -4.94 27.48 -2.12
CA GLY A 123 -3.81 28.26 -1.62
C GLY A 123 -2.84 27.55 -0.66
N VAL A 124 -3.20 26.37 -0.12
CA VAL A 124 -2.39 25.62 0.87
C VAL A 124 -2.18 24.15 0.50
N ARG A 125 -2.23 23.86 -0.81
CA ARG A 125 -2.05 22.49 -1.35
C ARG A 125 -0.77 21.81 -0.90
N GLU A 126 0.32 22.56 -0.73
CA GLU A 126 1.61 21.97 -0.35
C GLU A 126 1.60 21.42 1.08
N ALA A 127 1.07 22.18 2.04
CA ALA A 127 0.92 21.72 3.43
C ALA A 127 -0.04 20.53 3.53
N TRP A 128 -1.14 20.56 2.77
CA TRP A 128 -2.06 19.42 2.66
C TRP A 128 -1.37 18.18 2.10
N ARG A 129 -0.60 18.32 1.01
CA ARG A 129 0.17 17.22 0.41
C ARG A 129 1.14 16.62 1.42
N GLN A 130 1.88 17.47 2.13
CA GLN A 130 2.81 17.04 3.18
C GLN A 130 2.08 16.25 4.28
N ASN A 131 0.92 16.71 4.73
CA ASN A 131 0.11 16.00 5.72
C ASN A 131 -0.32 14.60 5.20
N ILE A 132 -0.91 14.52 4.01
CA ILE A 132 -1.35 13.24 3.41
C ILE A 132 -0.17 12.27 3.22
N THR A 133 0.97 12.76 2.72
CA THR A 133 2.17 11.91 2.60
C THR A 133 2.74 11.53 3.97
N GLY A 134 2.60 12.41 4.97
CA GLY A 134 3.03 12.16 6.35
C GLY A 134 2.24 11.02 6.99
N THR A 135 0.91 10.98 6.80
CA THR A 135 0.11 9.86 7.29
C THR A 135 0.59 8.54 6.67
N LEU A 136 0.80 8.52 5.35
CA LEU A 136 1.26 7.33 4.63
C LEU A 136 2.64 6.86 5.07
N PHE A 137 3.66 7.72 4.97
CA PHE A 137 5.05 7.31 5.14
C PHE A 137 5.44 7.23 6.60
N ALA A 138 5.16 8.27 7.39
CA ALA A 138 5.52 8.31 8.80
C ALA A 138 4.48 7.61 9.69
N GLY A 139 3.20 7.74 9.37
CA GLY A 139 2.11 7.19 10.19
C GLY A 139 1.75 5.72 9.91
N LEU A 140 2.12 5.16 8.76
CA LEU A 140 1.84 3.77 8.40
C LEU A 140 3.11 2.99 8.03
N LEU A 141 3.83 3.38 6.99
CA LEU A 141 4.90 2.54 6.43
C LEU A 141 6.14 2.46 7.34
N ALA A 142 6.59 3.58 7.91
CA ALA A 142 7.79 3.59 8.75
C ALA A 142 7.68 2.69 10.00
N PRO A 143 6.59 2.74 10.80
CA PRO A 143 6.40 1.80 11.91
C PRO A 143 6.41 0.34 11.47
N LEU A 144 5.73 0.02 10.37
CA LEU A 144 5.69 -1.35 9.84
C LEU A 144 7.08 -1.84 9.40
N TRP A 145 7.86 -1.00 8.71
CA TRP A 145 9.22 -1.34 8.29
C TRP A 145 10.16 -1.51 9.46
N GLN A 146 10.00 -0.69 10.50
CA GLN A 146 10.78 -0.84 11.71
C GLN A 146 10.49 -2.19 12.38
N THR A 147 9.22 -2.57 12.53
CA THR A 147 8.86 -3.87 13.12
C THR A 147 9.31 -5.03 12.24
N PHE A 148 9.17 -4.95 10.91
CA PHE A 148 9.64 -5.98 9.99
C PHE A 148 11.15 -6.18 10.08
N SER A 149 11.92 -5.08 10.16
CA SER A 149 13.37 -5.14 10.31
C SER A 149 13.78 -5.83 11.60
N ARG A 150 13.18 -5.45 12.74
CA ARG A 150 13.47 -6.06 14.05
C ARG A 150 13.13 -7.55 14.11
N VAL A 151 11.98 -7.94 13.57
CA VAL A 151 11.44 -9.31 13.71
C VAL A 151 12.10 -10.29 12.74
N SER A 152 12.44 -9.85 11.54
CA SER A 152 12.95 -10.73 10.47
C SER A 152 14.44 -10.60 10.23
N GLY A 153 15.09 -9.53 10.70
CA GLY A 153 16.49 -9.21 10.43
C GLY A 153 16.74 -8.56 9.06
N ILE A 154 15.70 -8.32 8.26
CA ILE A 154 15.86 -7.60 6.99
C ILE A 154 16.29 -6.15 7.24
N SER A 155 17.17 -5.62 6.39
CA SER A 155 17.58 -4.22 6.47
C SER A 155 16.42 -3.27 6.16
N SER A 156 16.23 -2.26 7.00
CA SER A 156 15.30 -1.15 6.73
C SER A 156 15.59 -0.46 5.39
N HIS A 157 16.85 -0.42 4.95
CA HIS A 157 17.21 0.14 3.64
C HIS A 157 16.53 -0.62 2.49
N ILE A 158 16.53 -1.96 2.55
CA ILE A 158 15.90 -2.81 1.53
C ILE A 158 14.38 -2.58 1.50
N LEU A 159 13.74 -2.44 2.67
CA LEU A 159 12.30 -2.15 2.76
C LEU A 159 11.94 -0.80 2.11
N TRP A 160 12.77 0.23 2.35
CA TRP A 160 12.59 1.54 1.76
C TRP A 160 12.92 1.59 0.26
N GLU A 161 13.94 0.87 -0.18
CA GLU A 161 14.28 0.75 -1.60
C GLU A 161 13.13 0.09 -2.38
N ASN A 162 12.59 -1.01 -1.85
CA ASN A 162 11.40 -1.65 -2.40
C ASN A 162 10.20 -0.68 -2.45
N THR A 163 10.03 0.13 -1.40
CA THR A 163 8.97 1.14 -1.35
C THR A 163 9.16 2.20 -2.43
N ALA A 164 10.38 2.72 -2.60
CA ALA A 164 10.72 3.71 -3.61
C ALA A 164 10.45 3.18 -5.03
N VAL A 165 10.81 1.92 -5.32
CA VAL A 165 10.51 1.27 -6.60
C VAL A 165 9.00 1.27 -6.89
N ARG A 166 8.15 1.05 -5.88
CA ARG A 166 6.68 1.11 -6.05
C ARG A 166 6.18 2.52 -6.30
N VAL A 167 6.75 3.53 -5.64
CA VAL A 167 6.44 4.94 -5.91
C VAL A 167 6.85 5.31 -7.33
N TYR A 168 8.08 5.03 -7.76
CA TYR A 168 8.52 5.33 -9.13
C TYR A 168 7.65 4.64 -10.18
N SER A 169 7.36 3.35 -9.98
CA SER A 169 6.48 2.61 -10.90
C SER A 169 5.08 3.21 -11.00
N LEU A 170 4.55 3.81 -9.92
CA LEU A 170 3.26 4.50 -9.96
C LEU A 170 3.32 5.72 -10.88
N TYR A 171 4.30 6.60 -10.67
CA TYR A 171 4.41 7.87 -11.41
C TYR A 171 4.82 7.63 -12.88
N GLU A 172 5.85 6.82 -13.12
CA GLU A 172 6.42 6.64 -14.47
C GLU A 172 5.56 5.78 -15.39
N ARG A 173 4.81 4.80 -14.85
CA ARG A 173 4.08 3.84 -15.68
C ARG A 173 2.59 4.08 -15.66
N ARG A 174 2.00 4.20 -14.47
CA ARG A 174 0.55 4.28 -14.31
C ARG A 174 0.05 5.70 -14.57
N MET A 175 0.73 6.72 -14.06
CA MET A 175 0.30 8.11 -14.27
C MET A 175 0.71 8.67 -15.63
N ALA A 176 1.87 8.28 -16.15
CA ALA A 176 2.26 8.64 -17.52
C ALA A 176 1.23 8.17 -18.57
N LYS A 177 0.67 6.96 -18.41
CA LYS A 177 -0.41 6.45 -19.29
C LYS A 177 -1.69 7.29 -19.26
N MET A 178 -2.02 7.90 -18.12
CA MET A 178 -3.18 8.78 -18.03
C MET A 178 -2.93 10.14 -18.67
N ALA A 179 -1.73 10.69 -18.45
CA ALA A 179 -1.35 11.97 -19.04
C ALA A 179 -1.13 11.86 -20.57
N CYS A 180 -0.71 10.69 -21.05
CA CYS A 180 -0.46 10.42 -22.46
C CYS A 180 -0.80 8.95 -22.79
N PRO A 181 -2.03 8.65 -23.27
CA PRO A 181 -2.51 7.29 -23.53
C PRO A 181 -1.71 6.47 -24.56
N SER A 182 -0.86 7.13 -25.36
CA SER A 182 -0.03 6.50 -26.40
C SER A 182 1.31 5.95 -25.90
N LEU A 183 1.67 6.15 -24.62
CA LEU A 183 2.90 5.59 -24.04
C LEU A 183 2.73 4.09 -23.71
N ASN A 184 3.13 3.23 -24.65
CA ASN A 184 3.35 1.82 -24.38
C ASN A 184 4.64 1.66 -23.54
N PRO A 185 4.59 1.13 -22.30
CA PRO A 185 5.83 0.76 -21.62
C PRO A 185 6.43 -0.43 -22.37
N VAL A 186 7.71 -0.30 -22.72
CA VAL A 186 8.53 -1.40 -23.21
C VAL A 186 8.35 -2.59 -22.26
N SER A 187 7.93 -3.71 -22.81
CA SER A 187 7.68 -4.95 -22.09
C SER A 187 8.94 -5.41 -21.37
N ASP A 188 8.94 -5.37 -20.04
CA ASP A 188 9.87 -6.16 -19.25
C ASP A 188 9.13 -7.03 -18.24
N ARG A 189 9.10 -8.33 -18.57
CA ARG A 189 8.62 -9.46 -17.78
C ARG A 189 9.43 -9.71 -16.50
N ILE A 190 10.11 -8.70 -15.94
CA ILE A 190 11.10 -8.89 -14.87
C ILE A 190 10.55 -8.51 -13.47
N LEU A 191 9.41 -7.82 -13.36
CA LEU A 191 8.94 -7.31 -12.05
C LEU A 191 7.57 -7.83 -11.57
N THR A 192 6.97 -8.79 -12.27
CA THR A 192 5.72 -9.46 -11.84
C THR A 192 5.92 -10.85 -11.22
N GLY A 193 7.17 -11.32 -11.08
CA GLY A 193 7.49 -12.52 -10.30
C GLY A 193 8.04 -12.15 -8.92
N CYS A 194 7.16 -11.90 -7.95
CA CYS A 194 7.38 -11.92 -6.49
C CYS A 194 6.07 -11.58 -5.78
#